data_AF-A0A3P8U9W6-F1
#
_entry.id   AF-A0A3P8U9W6-F1
#
_cell.length_a   1.000
_cell.length_b   1.000
_cell.length_c   1.000
_cell.angle_alpha   90.00
_cell.angle_beta   90.00
_cell.angle_gamma   90.00
#
_symmetry.space_group_name_H-M   'P 1'
#
loop_
_entity.id
_entity.type
_entity.pdbx_description
1 polymer ?
#
loop_
_entity_poly.entity_id
_entity_poly.type
_entity_poly.pdbx_seq_one_letter_code
_entity_poly.pdbx_strand_id
1 'polypeptide(L)'
;SPSSKYQRTNMGSESVKVVVRCRPLNDREKALSSKMVLSMDLQRCQCFIEKPGAVDEPPKQFTFDGTYYIDQTTEQMYNEIAYPLVEGVTEGYNGTIFAYGQTGSGKSFTMQGVTEPAAQKGVIPRAFEHIFESIQCAENTKFLVRASYLEIYNEEIRDLLGSDTKQRLELKEHPESGVYVRDLSMHTVHSVGQCERIIEQGWRNRAVGYTLMNKDSSRSHSIFTIHLEICSTGEHTYSYITP
;
A
#
# COMPACT_ATOMS: atom_id res chain seq x y z
N SER A 1 8.61 -4.74 -45.82
CA SER A 1 8.22 -3.80 -44.76
C SER A 1 6.85 -4.14 -44.21
N PRO A 2 6.78 -4.60 -42.96
CA PRO A 2 5.55 -4.52 -42.19
C PRO A 2 5.81 -3.72 -40.91
N SER A 3 5.25 -2.52 -40.89
CA SER A 3 5.01 -1.73 -39.68
C SER A 3 4.10 -2.53 -38.73
N SER A 4 4.68 -3.09 -37.67
CA SER A 4 3.95 -3.68 -36.56
C SER A 4 3.27 -2.55 -35.78
N LYS A 5 1.95 -2.46 -35.96
CA LYS A 5 1.09 -1.68 -35.08
C LYS A 5 1.16 -2.31 -33.70
N TYR A 6 1.86 -1.67 -32.76
CA TYR A 6 1.52 -1.78 -31.36
C TYR A 6 0.08 -1.28 -31.22
N GLN A 7 -0.87 -2.20 -31.21
CA GLN A 7 -2.21 -1.92 -30.72
C GLN A 7 -2.06 -1.61 -29.24
N ARG A 8 -1.95 -0.31 -28.92
CA ARG A 8 -2.37 0.17 -27.60
C ARG A 8 -3.81 -0.27 -27.45
N THR A 9 -4.03 -1.33 -26.67
CA THR A 9 -5.33 -1.65 -26.14
C THR A 9 -5.85 -0.38 -25.49
N ASN A 10 -7.04 0.05 -25.90
CA ASN A 10 -7.69 1.24 -25.39
C ASN A 10 -8.08 0.92 -23.93
N MET A 11 -7.15 1.08 -23.00
CA MET A 11 -7.44 1.04 -21.57
C MET A 11 -8.39 2.20 -21.29
N GLY A 12 -9.68 1.88 -21.15
CA GLY A 12 -10.65 2.83 -20.65
C GLY A 12 -10.16 3.39 -19.31
N SER A 13 -10.56 4.62 -18.99
CA SER A 13 -10.26 5.25 -17.70
C SER A 13 -10.69 4.31 -16.57
N GLU A 14 -9.74 3.79 -15.80
CA GLU A 14 -10.03 3.03 -14.59
C GLU A 14 -10.31 4.01 -13.44
N SER A 15 -11.37 3.77 -12.67
CA SER A 15 -11.68 4.55 -11.49
C SER A 15 -10.83 4.10 -10.31
N VAL A 16 -10.51 5.03 -9.40
CA VAL A 16 -9.92 4.67 -8.10
C VAL A 16 -10.87 3.72 -7.36
N LYS A 17 -10.37 2.54 -6.98
CA LYS A 17 -11.12 1.60 -6.14
C LYS A 17 -11.09 2.04 -4.69
N VAL A 18 -12.25 2.09 -4.06
CA VAL A 18 -12.44 2.50 -2.66
C VAL A 18 -13.08 1.36 -1.90
N VAL A 19 -12.41 0.93 -0.83
CA VAL A 19 -12.91 -0.10 0.08
C VAL A 19 -13.01 0.43 1.51
N VAL A 20 -13.98 -0.11 2.26
CA VAL A 20 -14.19 0.27 3.67
C VAL A 20 -13.94 -0.92 4.57
N ARG A 21 -13.11 -0.71 5.60
CA ARG A 21 -12.85 -1.68 6.66
C ARG A 21 -13.33 -1.15 8.01
N CYS A 22 -14.17 -1.91 8.69
CA CYS A 22 -14.59 -1.65 10.05
C CYS A 22 -13.86 -2.59 11.01
N ARG A 23 -13.21 -2.02 12.04
CA ARG A 23 -12.60 -2.80 13.10
C ARG A 23 -13.61 -3.14 14.21
N PRO A 24 -13.36 -4.19 15.00
CA PRO A 24 -14.08 -4.42 16.25
C PRO A 24 -13.98 -3.21 17.20
N LEU A 25 -14.96 -3.08 18.11
CA LEU A 25 -14.90 -2.11 19.20
C LEU A 25 -13.66 -2.36 20.08
N ASN A 26 -12.97 -1.29 20.45
CA ASN A 26 -11.82 -1.35 21.35
C ASN A 26 -12.28 -1.35 22.82
N ASP A 27 -11.35 -1.61 23.74
CA ASP A 27 -11.70 -1.77 25.17
C ASP A 27 -12.25 -0.49 25.80
N ARG A 28 -11.80 0.69 25.33
CA ARG A 28 -12.35 1.97 25.79
C ARG A 28 -13.81 2.15 25.35
N GLU A 29 -14.13 1.83 24.10
CA GLU A 29 -15.49 1.90 23.55
C GLU A 29 -16.43 0.93 24.28
N LYS A 30 -15.96 -0.29 24.55
CA LYS A 30 -16.69 -1.29 25.35
C LYS A 30 -16.91 -0.81 26.79
N ALA A 31 -15.87 -0.27 27.44
CA ALA A 31 -15.98 0.26 28.80
C ALA A 31 -16.97 1.44 28.91
N LEU A 32 -17.07 2.24 27.86
CA LEU A 32 -18.07 3.31 27.73
C LEU A 32 -19.46 2.81 27.31
N SER A 33 -19.66 1.50 27.15
CA SER A 33 -20.90 0.90 26.64
C SER A 33 -21.36 1.54 25.33
N SER A 34 -20.39 1.89 24.47
CA SER A 34 -20.66 2.45 23.15
C SER A 34 -21.38 1.41 22.29
N LYS A 35 -22.39 1.86 21.53
CA LYS A 35 -23.12 0.99 20.61
C LYS A 35 -22.43 0.94 19.26
N MET A 36 -22.51 -0.21 18.61
CA MET A 36 -22.11 -0.35 17.22
C MET A 36 -23.16 0.32 16.33
N VAL A 37 -22.78 1.40 15.65
CA VAL A 37 -23.68 2.19 14.79
C VAL A 37 -23.46 1.96 13.30
N LEU A 38 -22.49 1.10 12.96
CA LEU A 38 -22.16 0.73 11.60
C LEU A 38 -22.59 -0.72 11.36
N SER A 39 -23.27 -0.98 10.25
CA SER A 39 -23.53 -2.34 9.77
C SER A 39 -23.19 -2.42 8.29
N MET A 40 -22.96 -3.64 7.78
CA MET A 40 -22.53 -3.86 6.39
C MET A 40 -23.29 -5.02 5.76
N ASP A 41 -23.65 -4.87 4.48
CA ASP A 41 -24.02 -5.97 3.59
C ASP A 41 -22.82 -6.26 2.69
N LEU A 42 -22.09 -7.32 3.02
CA LEU A 42 -20.84 -7.68 2.34
C LEU A 42 -21.06 -8.16 0.90
N GLN A 43 -22.22 -8.76 0.60
CA GLN A 43 -22.52 -9.26 -0.75
C GLN A 43 -22.80 -8.10 -1.70
N ARG A 44 -23.41 -7.02 -1.20
CA ARG A 44 -23.71 -5.81 -1.98
C ARG A 44 -22.66 -4.73 -1.85
N CYS A 45 -21.62 -4.95 -1.05
CA CYS A 45 -20.61 -3.95 -0.69
C CYS A 45 -21.23 -2.65 -0.14
N GLN A 46 -22.24 -2.79 0.72
CA GLN A 46 -22.99 -1.66 1.28
C GLN A 46 -22.68 -1.46 2.76
N CYS A 47 -22.64 -0.20 3.16
CA CYS A 47 -22.34 0.25 4.50
C CYS A 47 -23.47 1.16 5.01
N PHE A 48 -23.97 0.89 6.21
CA PHE A 48 -25.11 1.58 6.82
C PHE A 48 -24.68 2.22 8.13
N ILE A 49 -24.95 3.52 8.29
CA ILE A 49 -24.62 4.29 9.49
C ILE A 49 -25.91 4.75 10.16
N GLU A 50 -26.16 4.26 11.36
CA GLU A 50 -27.29 4.64 12.20
C GLU A 50 -26.97 5.89 13.03
N LYS A 51 -27.91 6.84 13.09
CA LYS A 51 -27.79 8.03 13.92
C LYS A 51 -28.28 7.71 15.35
N PRO A 52 -27.42 7.85 16.38
CA PRO A 52 -27.84 7.59 17.76
C PRO A 52 -29.05 8.44 18.16
N GLY A 53 -30.10 7.78 18.68
CA GLY A 53 -31.30 8.44 19.19
C GLY A 53 -32.36 8.81 18.13
N ALA A 54 -32.11 8.54 16.85
CA ALA A 54 -33.07 8.80 15.78
C ALA A 54 -33.69 7.48 15.28
N VAL A 55 -34.58 6.89 16.10
CA VAL A 55 -35.17 5.56 15.86
C VAL A 55 -35.99 5.49 14.57
N ASP A 56 -36.58 6.61 14.16
CA ASP A 56 -37.43 6.69 12.96
C ASP A 56 -36.68 7.19 11.70
N GLU A 57 -35.40 7.58 11.82
CA GLU A 57 -34.59 7.98 10.67
C GLU A 57 -33.93 6.75 10.03
N PRO A 58 -34.06 6.53 8.70
CA PRO A 58 -33.37 5.45 8.04
C PRO A 58 -31.84 5.65 8.10
N PRO A 59 -31.04 4.57 8.15
CA PRO A 59 -29.59 4.67 8.18
C PRO A 59 -29.05 5.30 6.90
N LYS A 60 -27.95 6.03 7.02
CA LYS A 60 -27.22 6.52 5.83
C LYS A 60 -26.55 5.35 5.14
N GLN A 61 -26.81 5.18 3.84
CA GLN A 61 -26.30 4.08 3.03
C GLN A 61 -25.24 4.55 2.05
N PHE A 62 -24.17 3.78 1.93
CA PHE A 62 -23.09 3.98 0.97
C PHE A 62 -22.72 2.64 0.31
N THR A 63 -22.31 2.68 -0.95
CA THR A 63 -21.83 1.51 -1.71
C THR A 63 -20.37 1.75 -2.09
N PHE A 64 -19.55 0.72 -1.98
CA PHE A 64 -18.11 0.75 -2.25
C PHE A 64 -17.70 -0.40 -3.17
N ASP A 65 -16.43 -0.42 -3.61
CA ASP A 65 -15.87 -1.53 -4.39
C ASP A 65 -15.61 -2.77 -3.52
N GLY A 66 -15.58 -2.60 -2.20
CA GLY A 66 -15.41 -3.67 -1.23
C GLY A 66 -15.72 -3.21 0.20
N THR A 67 -16.29 -4.12 0.99
CA THR A 67 -16.60 -3.88 2.41
C THR A 67 -16.08 -5.02 3.27
N TYR A 68 -15.42 -4.67 4.37
CA TYR A 68 -14.84 -5.60 5.34
C TYR A 68 -15.31 -5.18 6.73
N TYR A 69 -16.07 -6.03 7.39
CA TYR A 69 -16.56 -5.80 8.74
C TYR A 69 -15.59 -6.37 9.79
N ILE A 70 -16.09 -6.59 11.01
CA ILE A 70 -15.27 -6.88 12.20
C ILE A 70 -14.60 -8.26 12.17
N ASP A 71 -15.11 -9.19 11.38
CA ASP A 71 -14.69 -10.58 11.29
C ASP A 71 -13.75 -10.86 10.11
N GLN A 72 -13.64 -9.94 9.15
CA GLN A 72 -12.80 -10.12 7.96
C GLN A 72 -11.32 -9.92 8.26
N THR A 73 -10.52 -10.76 7.62
CA THR A 73 -9.07 -10.79 7.79
C THR A 73 -8.39 -9.85 6.79
N THR A 74 -7.17 -9.41 7.14
CA THR A 74 -6.35 -8.65 6.19
C THR A 74 -5.98 -9.49 4.97
N GLU A 75 -5.88 -10.81 5.13
CA GLU A 75 -5.70 -11.77 4.02
C GLU A 75 -6.83 -11.71 2.98
N GLN A 76 -8.08 -11.78 3.42
CA GLN A 76 -9.24 -11.70 2.52
C GLN A 76 -9.22 -10.39 1.73
N MET A 77 -9.02 -9.27 2.43
CA MET A 77 -8.91 -7.96 1.80
C MET A 77 -7.73 -7.85 0.82
N TYR A 78 -6.58 -8.44 1.16
CA TYR A 78 -5.42 -8.45 0.27
C TYR A 78 -5.73 -9.20 -1.02
N ASN A 79 -6.26 -10.42 -0.92
CA ASN A 79 -6.55 -11.27 -2.06
C ASN A 79 -7.58 -10.65 -3.01
N GLU A 80 -8.58 -9.95 -2.48
CA GLU A 80 -9.64 -9.35 -3.30
C GLU A 80 -9.22 -8.02 -3.95
N ILE A 81 -8.45 -7.17 -3.25
CA ILE A 81 -8.24 -5.77 -3.66
C ILE A 81 -6.78 -5.48 -3.99
N ALA A 82 -5.85 -5.93 -3.15
CA ALA A 82 -4.44 -5.60 -3.29
C ALA A 82 -3.73 -6.52 -4.30
N TYR A 83 -4.11 -7.79 -4.36
CA TYR A 83 -3.51 -8.78 -5.25
C TYR A 83 -3.48 -8.32 -6.72
N PRO A 84 -4.61 -7.96 -7.37
CA PRO A 84 -4.58 -7.54 -8.78
C PRO A 84 -3.78 -6.25 -9.00
N LEU A 85 -3.72 -5.37 -8.00
CA LEU A 85 -2.91 -4.16 -8.08
C LEU A 85 -1.41 -4.49 -8.04
N VAL A 86 -0.99 -5.39 -7.15
CA VAL A 86 0.41 -5.82 -7.05
C VAL A 86 0.82 -6.65 -8.27
N GLU A 87 -0.09 -7.46 -8.83
CA GLU A 87 0.10 -8.14 -10.13
C GLU A 87 0.35 -7.13 -11.26
N GLY A 88 -0.45 -6.06 -11.34
CA GLY A 88 -0.18 -4.97 -12.29
C GLY A 88 1.20 -4.33 -12.08
N VAL A 89 1.67 -4.20 -10.83
CA VAL A 89 3.02 -3.68 -10.56
C VAL A 89 4.12 -4.61 -11.09
N THR A 90 3.94 -5.93 -11.00
CA THR A 90 4.92 -6.90 -11.53
C THR A 90 4.91 -6.96 -13.07
N GLU A 91 3.87 -6.42 -13.71
CA GLU A 91 3.77 -6.17 -15.15
C GLU A 91 4.28 -4.80 -15.60
N GLY A 92 4.68 -3.93 -14.66
CA GLY A 92 5.24 -2.60 -14.94
C GLY A 92 4.27 -1.43 -14.82
N TYR A 93 3.09 -1.62 -14.22
CA TYR A 93 2.20 -0.52 -13.87
C TYR A 93 2.56 0.13 -12.54
N ASN A 94 2.16 1.40 -12.35
CA ASN A 94 2.23 2.05 -11.06
C ASN A 94 1.01 1.67 -10.20
N GLY A 95 1.25 1.16 -9.00
CA GLY A 95 0.22 0.82 -8.02
C GLY A 95 0.36 1.65 -6.75
N THR A 96 -0.75 2.07 -6.14
CA THR A 96 -0.75 2.75 -4.84
C THR A 96 -1.90 2.27 -3.98
N ILE A 97 -1.57 1.86 -2.75
CA ILE A 97 -2.54 1.54 -1.70
C ILE A 97 -2.26 2.48 -0.54
N PHE A 98 -3.28 3.23 -0.11
CA PHE A 98 -3.21 4.10 1.06
C PHE A 98 -4.39 3.86 1.99
N ALA A 99 -4.12 3.86 3.29
CA ALA A 99 -5.14 3.72 4.31
C ALA A 99 -5.56 5.08 4.85
N TYR A 100 -6.87 5.34 4.87
CA TYR A 100 -7.47 6.59 5.32
C TYR A 100 -8.49 6.35 6.44
N GLY A 101 -8.62 7.31 7.36
CA GLY A 101 -9.59 7.26 8.46
C GLY A 101 -9.09 7.90 9.75
N GLN A 102 -9.96 7.98 10.76
CA GLN A 102 -9.63 8.59 12.06
C GLN A 102 -8.48 7.90 12.80
N THR A 103 -7.89 8.59 13.79
CA THR A 103 -6.93 7.97 14.70
C THR A 103 -7.55 6.76 15.40
N GLY A 104 -6.80 5.66 15.45
CA GLY A 104 -7.28 4.40 16.02
C GLY A 104 -8.29 3.63 15.17
N SER A 105 -8.55 4.01 13.90
CA SER A 105 -9.47 3.25 13.03
C SER A 105 -8.92 1.93 12.47
N GLY A 106 -7.60 1.70 12.59
CA GLY A 106 -6.95 0.48 12.07
C GLY A 106 -6.10 0.67 10.80
N LYS A 107 -5.72 1.90 10.42
CA LYS A 107 -4.83 2.17 9.26
C LYS A 107 -3.52 1.37 9.32
N SER A 108 -2.75 1.51 10.40
CA SER A 108 -1.48 0.79 10.59
C SER A 108 -1.70 -0.71 10.71
N PHE A 109 -2.79 -1.16 11.36
CA PHE A 109 -3.15 -2.57 11.41
C PHE A 109 -3.43 -3.15 10.02
N THR A 110 -4.04 -2.37 9.13
CA THR A 110 -4.31 -2.83 7.76
C THR A 110 -3.04 -2.89 6.92
N MET A 111 -2.19 -1.86 6.98
CA MET A 111 -0.98 -1.79 6.17
C MET A 111 0.14 -2.70 6.69
N GLN A 112 0.39 -2.71 8.00
CA GLN A 112 1.49 -3.47 8.62
C GLN A 112 1.04 -4.80 9.22
N GLY A 113 -0.16 -4.84 9.81
CA GLY A 113 -0.73 -6.03 10.42
C GLY A 113 -0.05 -6.45 11.71
N VAL A 114 -0.33 -7.69 12.08
CA VAL A 114 0.30 -8.41 13.20
C VAL A 114 0.88 -9.71 12.67
N THR A 115 1.92 -10.22 13.34
CA THR A 115 2.55 -11.49 12.96
C THR A 115 1.61 -12.67 13.21
N GLU A 116 0.85 -12.62 14.30
CA GLU A 116 -0.08 -13.69 14.69
C GLU A 116 -1.47 -13.13 15.04
N PRO A 117 -2.55 -13.71 14.49
CA PRO A 117 -2.56 -14.82 13.53
C PRO A 117 -2.10 -14.39 12.13
N ALA A 118 -1.50 -15.31 11.36
CA ALA A 118 -1.00 -15.04 10.00
C ALA A 118 -2.05 -14.39 9.06
N ALA A 119 -3.33 -14.72 9.22
CA ALA A 119 -4.45 -14.11 8.47
C ALA A 119 -4.53 -12.57 8.65
N GLN A 120 -3.95 -12.03 9.72
CA GLN A 120 -3.92 -10.59 10.02
C GLN A 120 -2.58 -9.92 9.67
N LYS A 121 -1.67 -10.64 8.99
CA LYS A 121 -0.49 -10.06 8.35
C LYS A 121 -0.93 -8.95 7.38
N GLY A 122 -0.23 -7.80 7.44
CA GLY A 122 -0.61 -6.57 6.74
C GLY A 122 -0.50 -6.65 5.22
N VAL A 123 -1.03 -5.63 4.54
CA VAL A 123 -0.89 -5.46 3.10
C VAL A 123 0.57 -5.36 2.67
N ILE A 124 1.39 -4.58 3.38
CA ILE A 124 2.78 -4.33 3.00
C ILE A 124 3.62 -5.63 3.00
N PRO A 125 3.66 -6.41 4.10
CA PRO A 125 4.48 -7.61 4.10
C PRO A 125 3.91 -8.72 3.20
N ARG A 126 2.60 -8.74 2.90
CA ARG A 126 2.01 -9.61 1.86
C ARG A 126 2.42 -9.19 0.45
N ALA A 127 2.50 -7.89 0.18
CA ALA A 127 3.00 -7.36 -1.08
C ALA A 127 4.47 -7.75 -1.32
N PHE A 128 5.29 -7.78 -0.26
CA PHE A 128 6.67 -8.28 -0.38
C PHE A 128 6.71 -9.75 -0.82
N GLU A 129 5.93 -10.61 -0.17
CA GLU A 129 5.84 -12.03 -0.53
C GLU A 129 5.41 -12.20 -1.98
N HIS A 130 4.31 -11.55 -2.37
CA HIS A 130 3.78 -11.60 -3.73
C HIS A 130 4.82 -11.14 -4.76
N ILE A 131 5.44 -9.98 -4.58
CA ILE A 131 6.45 -9.46 -5.53
C ILE A 131 7.61 -10.45 -5.69
N PHE A 132 8.14 -10.98 -4.59
CA PHE A 132 9.29 -11.90 -4.66
C PHE A 132 8.91 -13.29 -5.17
N GLU A 133 7.67 -13.73 -4.99
CA GLU A 133 7.14 -14.94 -5.61
C GLU A 133 7.00 -14.75 -7.13
N SER A 134 6.41 -13.64 -7.58
CA SER A 134 6.31 -13.32 -9.02
C SER A 134 7.68 -13.24 -9.69
N ILE A 135 8.68 -12.64 -9.04
CA ILE A 135 10.07 -12.58 -9.54
C ILE A 135 10.68 -13.98 -9.70
N GLN A 136 10.40 -14.89 -8.76
CA GLN A 136 10.93 -16.26 -8.82
C GLN A 136 10.30 -17.09 -9.93
N CYS A 137 9.01 -16.87 -10.21
CA CYS A 137 8.27 -17.57 -11.25
C CYS A 137 8.47 -16.98 -12.65
N ALA A 138 9.02 -15.77 -12.77
CA ALA A 138 9.19 -15.09 -14.05
C ALA A 138 10.35 -15.67 -14.86
N GLU A 139 10.04 -16.14 -16.07
CA GLU A 139 11.03 -16.57 -17.06
C GLU A 139 11.43 -15.41 -17.98
N ASN A 140 12.67 -15.45 -18.50
CA ASN A 140 13.18 -14.48 -19.48
C ASN A 140 13.06 -13.00 -19.06
N THR A 141 13.05 -12.74 -17.75
CA THR A 141 12.90 -11.40 -17.20
C THR A 141 13.83 -11.23 -16.00
N LYS A 142 14.54 -10.10 -15.94
CA LYS A 142 15.36 -9.71 -14.80
C LYS A 142 14.70 -8.57 -14.06
N PHE A 143 14.77 -8.62 -12.73
CA PHE A 143 14.19 -7.61 -11.86
C PHE A 143 15.27 -6.96 -11.00
N LEU A 144 15.17 -5.64 -10.82
CA LEU A 144 15.87 -4.90 -9.79
C LEU A 144 14.83 -4.30 -8.84
N VAL A 145 14.87 -4.73 -7.58
CA VAL A 145 13.97 -4.23 -6.53
C VAL A 145 14.70 -3.25 -5.66
N ARG A 146 14.15 -2.05 -5.50
CA ARG A 146 14.65 -1.02 -4.59
C ARG A 146 13.52 -0.53 -3.68
N ALA A 147 13.85 -0.17 -2.45
CA ALA A 147 12.90 0.36 -1.48
C ALA A 147 13.29 1.77 -1.06
N SER A 148 12.28 2.62 -0.87
CA SER A 148 12.40 3.91 -0.18
C SER A 148 11.30 4.03 0.87
N TYR A 149 11.57 4.77 1.94
CA TYR A 149 10.59 4.99 2.99
C TYR A 149 10.72 6.39 3.56
N LEU A 150 9.67 7.18 3.43
CA LEU A 150 9.65 8.55 3.91
C LEU A 150 8.48 8.80 4.87
N GLU A 151 8.62 9.87 5.64
CA GLU A 151 7.50 10.49 6.33
C GLU A 151 7.30 11.94 5.90
N ILE A 152 6.04 12.38 5.94
CA ILE A 152 5.64 13.77 5.86
C ILE A 152 5.13 14.15 7.26
N TYR A 153 5.84 15.04 7.92
CA TYR A 153 5.50 15.52 9.25
C TYR A 153 5.64 17.05 9.29
N ASN A 154 4.57 17.74 9.67
CA ASN A 154 4.56 19.20 9.74
C ASN A 154 5.03 19.87 8.42
N GLU A 155 4.51 19.39 7.28
CA GLU A 155 4.90 19.84 5.93
C GLU A 155 6.39 19.64 5.58
N GLU A 156 7.12 18.83 6.35
CA GLU A 156 8.50 18.44 6.06
C GLU A 156 8.57 16.98 5.63
N ILE A 157 9.30 16.73 4.53
CA ILE A 157 9.60 15.37 4.06
C ILE A 157 10.90 14.93 4.73
N ARG A 158 10.92 13.73 5.31
CA ARG A 158 12.10 13.13 5.95
C ARG A 158 12.30 11.71 5.44
N ASP A 159 13.56 11.36 5.21
CA ASP A 159 13.94 10.00 4.86
C ASP A 159 14.05 9.13 6.12
N LEU A 160 13.24 8.07 6.19
CA LEU A 160 13.26 7.14 7.31
C LEU A 160 14.39 6.11 7.21
N LEU A 161 15.09 6.02 6.08
CA LEU A 161 16.18 5.07 5.82
C LEU A 161 17.51 5.78 5.54
N GLY A 162 17.51 7.11 5.48
CA GLY A 162 18.69 7.94 5.28
C GLY A 162 19.65 7.90 6.47
N SER A 163 20.88 8.33 6.24
CA SER A 163 21.91 8.46 7.29
C SER A 163 21.57 9.53 8.32
N ASP A 164 20.88 10.61 7.90
CA ASP A 164 20.33 11.65 8.77
C ASP A 164 18.81 11.74 8.62
N THR A 165 18.09 11.11 9.54
CA THR A 165 16.62 11.08 9.55
C THR A 165 15.97 12.42 9.96
N LYS A 166 16.77 13.41 10.36
CA LYS A 166 16.31 14.76 10.68
C LYS A 166 16.44 15.72 9.49
N GLN A 167 17.18 15.31 8.45
CA GLN A 167 17.33 16.11 7.25
C GLN A 167 15.98 16.29 6.57
N ARG A 168 15.62 17.55 6.29
CA ARG A 168 14.47 17.88 5.46
C ARG A 168 14.83 17.67 3.99
N LEU A 169 14.00 16.92 3.28
CA LEU A 169 14.10 16.72 1.84
C LEU A 169 13.18 17.66 1.07
N GLU A 170 13.56 17.93 -0.18
CA GLU A 170 12.83 18.80 -1.09
C GLU A 170 12.03 17.98 -2.12
N LEU A 171 10.80 18.41 -2.37
CA LEU A 171 9.99 17.91 -3.46
C LEU A 171 10.37 18.64 -4.75
N LYS A 172 10.55 17.89 -5.84
CA LYS A 172 10.92 18.38 -7.16
C LYS A 172 10.04 17.76 -8.23
N GLU A 173 10.02 18.38 -9.40
CA GLU A 173 9.27 17.92 -10.56
C GLU A 173 10.21 17.77 -11.75
N HIS A 174 10.08 16.66 -12.47
CA HIS A 174 10.81 16.38 -13.70
C HIS A 174 9.79 16.10 -14.83
N PRO A 175 9.97 16.63 -16.05
CA PRO A 175 8.97 16.51 -17.12
C PRO A 175 8.58 15.08 -17.49
N GLU A 176 9.49 14.12 -17.35
CA GLU A 176 9.25 12.72 -17.75
C GLU A 176 8.87 11.80 -16.59
N SER A 177 9.41 12.05 -15.39
CA SER A 177 9.22 11.18 -14.22
C SER A 177 8.25 11.75 -13.20
N GLY A 178 7.73 12.96 -13.44
CA GLY A 178 6.78 13.64 -12.57
C GLY A 178 7.42 14.11 -11.27
N VAL A 179 6.63 14.08 -10.21
CA VAL A 179 7.02 14.55 -8.88
C VAL A 179 7.88 13.52 -8.17
N TYR A 180 9.02 13.95 -7.63
CA TYR A 180 9.93 13.10 -6.87
C TYR A 180 10.55 13.85 -5.69
N VAL A 181 11.10 13.11 -4.72
CA VAL A 181 11.81 13.68 -3.57
C VAL A 181 13.31 13.65 -3.86
N ARG A 182 13.96 14.83 -3.88
CA ARG A 182 15.40 14.92 -4.09
C ARG A 182 16.14 14.30 -2.91
N ASP A 183 17.18 13.53 -3.21
CA ASP A 183 18.09 12.92 -2.22
C ASP A 183 17.44 11.85 -1.32
N LEU A 184 16.23 11.38 -1.67
CA LEU A 184 15.60 10.24 -1.00
C LEU A 184 16.45 8.97 -1.23
N SER A 185 16.84 8.31 -0.15
CA SER A 185 17.67 7.12 -0.22
C SER A 185 16.91 5.95 -0.85
N MET A 186 17.63 5.22 -1.72
CA MET A 186 17.13 4.06 -2.46
C MET A 186 17.96 2.84 -2.07
N HIS A 187 17.30 1.85 -1.50
CA HIS A 187 17.96 0.67 -0.95
C HIS A 187 17.62 -0.56 -1.78
N THR A 188 18.63 -1.17 -2.40
CA THR A 188 18.44 -2.42 -3.15
C THR A 188 18.09 -3.55 -2.19
N VAL A 189 17.05 -4.33 -2.54
CA VAL A 189 16.59 -5.48 -1.77
C VAL A 189 16.55 -6.73 -2.64
N HIS A 190 16.97 -7.86 -2.07
CA HIS A 190 17.12 -9.14 -2.76
C HIS A 190 16.23 -10.24 -2.18
N SER A 191 15.49 -9.97 -1.11
CA SER A 191 14.55 -10.92 -0.53
C SER A 191 13.47 -10.23 0.31
N VAL A 192 12.40 -10.97 0.59
CA VAL A 192 11.34 -10.56 1.54
C VAL A 192 11.95 -10.17 2.89
N GLY A 193 12.88 -10.98 3.43
CA GLY A 193 13.52 -10.69 4.71
C GLY A 193 14.38 -9.41 4.70
N GLN A 194 14.93 -8.99 3.54
CA GLN A 194 15.59 -7.68 3.44
C GLN A 194 14.57 -6.53 3.46
N CYS A 195 13.42 -6.70 2.79
CA CYS A 195 12.32 -5.73 2.85
C CYS A 195 11.78 -5.55 4.27
N GLU A 196 11.58 -6.67 4.99
CA GLU A 196 11.13 -6.67 6.39
C GLU A 196 12.10 -5.93 7.31
N ARG A 197 13.42 -6.11 7.13
CA ARG A 197 14.41 -5.35 7.90
C ARG A 197 14.37 -3.84 7.60
N ILE A 198 14.22 -3.48 6.34
CA ILE A 198 14.17 -2.07 5.93
C ILE A 198 12.92 -1.38 6.49
N ILE A 199 11.74 -2.01 6.39
CA ILE A 199 10.52 -1.41 6.95
C ILE A 199 10.59 -1.32 8.48
N GLU A 200 11.18 -2.31 9.16
CA GLU A 200 11.38 -2.26 10.61
C GLU A 200 12.33 -1.12 11.00
N GLN A 201 13.43 -0.93 10.26
CA GLN A 201 14.36 0.18 10.48
C GLN A 201 13.67 1.54 10.35
N GLY A 202 12.92 1.77 9.27
CA GLY A 202 12.20 3.02 9.09
C GLY A 202 11.10 3.22 10.13
N TRP A 203 10.44 2.14 10.58
CA TRP A 203 9.47 2.20 11.67
C TRP A 203 10.10 2.61 13.01
N ARG A 204 11.29 2.08 13.33
CA ARG A 204 12.05 2.49 14.53
C ARG A 204 12.47 3.95 14.46
N ASN A 205 12.95 4.41 13.31
CA ASN A 205 13.35 5.81 13.10
C ASN A 205 12.17 6.76 13.27
N ARG A 206 11.01 6.39 12.71
CA ARG A 206 9.75 7.10 12.91
C ARG A 206 9.33 7.14 14.39
N ALA A 207 9.50 6.03 15.12
CA ALA A 207 9.15 5.95 16.54
C ALA A 207 9.98 6.89 17.43
N VAL A 208 11.27 7.06 17.13
CA VAL A 208 12.16 8.01 17.82
C VAL A 208 11.72 9.46 17.60
N GLY A 209 11.20 9.79 16.42
CA GLY A 209 10.59 11.10 16.15
C GLY A 209 9.42 11.42 17.10
N TYR A 210 8.58 10.43 17.42
CA TYR A 210 7.44 10.60 18.32
C TYR A 210 7.81 10.86 19.78
N THR A 211 8.90 10.25 20.27
CA THR A 211 9.32 10.45 21.67
C THR A 211 9.95 11.83 21.88
N LEU A 212 10.56 12.41 20.84
CA LEU A 212 11.20 13.72 20.88
C LEU A 212 10.24 14.90 20.63
N MET A 213 9.16 14.73 19.85
CA MET A 213 8.34 15.85 19.34
C MET A 213 6.82 15.77 19.57
N ASN A 214 6.35 14.91 20.49
CA ASN A 214 4.95 14.60 20.88
C ASN A 214 4.46 13.23 20.40
N LYS A 215 3.71 12.60 21.30
CA LYS A 215 3.42 11.16 21.39
C LYS A 215 2.41 10.60 20.38
N ASP A 216 2.17 11.26 19.24
CA ASP A 216 1.03 10.92 18.38
C ASP A 216 1.43 10.54 16.95
N SER A 217 1.35 9.25 16.66
CA SER A 217 1.56 8.68 15.33
C SER A 217 0.51 9.03 14.29
N SER A 218 -0.57 9.70 14.70
CA SER A 218 -1.57 10.21 13.76
C SER A 218 -1.17 11.49 13.04
N ARG A 219 -0.06 12.14 13.42
CA ARG A 219 0.36 13.45 12.87
C ARG A 219 1.41 13.37 11.77
N SER A 220 1.95 12.18 11.46
CA SER A 220 2.80 11.99 10.29
C SER A 220 2.19 11.01 9.31
N HIS A 221 2.36 11.30 8.02
CA HIS A 221 2.03 10.38 6.94
C HIS A 221 3.29 9.64 6.54
N SER A 222 3.20 8.34 6.25
CA SER A 222 4.35 7.54 5.87
C SER A 222 4.10 6.87 4.54
N ILE A 223 5.08 6.95 3.65
CA ILE A 223 5.00 6.38 2.30
C ILE A 223 6.18 5.44 2.12
N PHE A 224 5.88 4.15 2.07
CA PHE A 224 6.83 3.11 1.73
C PHE A 224 6.65 2.76 0.26
N THR A 225 7.72 2.83 -0.52
CA THR A 225 7.68 2.61 -1.97
C THR A 225 8.61 1.47 -2.34
N ILE A 226 8.08 0.47 -3.05
CA ILE A 226 8.88 -0.51 -3.78
C ILE A 226 8.98 -0.03 -5.23
N HIS A 227 10.21 0.13 -5.70
CA HIS A 227 10.54 0.40 -7.09
C HIS A 227 10.97 -0.91 -7.74
N LEU A 228 10.21 -1.34 -8.73
CA LEU A 228 10.48 -2.55 -9.51
C LEU A 228 10.90 -2.14 -10.92
N GLU A 229 12.16 -2.40 -11.26
CA GLU A 229 12.66 -2.27 -12.62
C GLU A 229 12.66 -3.65 -13.29
N ILE A 230 12.13 -3.70 -14.51
CA ILE A 230 11.89 -4.93 -15.25
C ILE A 230 12.70 -4.86 -16.56
N CYS A 231 13.50 -5.87 -16.81
CA CYS A 231 14.29 -6.00 -18.04
C CYS A 231 13.99 -7.35 -18.70
N SER A 232 13.32 -7.33 -19.86
CA SER A 232 13.10 -8.54 -20.65
C SER A 232 14.40 -9.00 -21.29
N THR A 233 14.75 -10.27 -21.09
CA THR A 233 15.96 -10.90 -21.64
C THR A 233 15.63 -11.77 -22.84
N GLY A 234 14.75 -11.29 -23.73
CA GLY A 234 14.43 -12.00 -24.97
C GLY A 234 15.68 -12.37 -25.77
N GLU A 235 15.66 -13.55 -26.38
CA GLU A 235 16.74 -14.08 -27.21
C GLU A 235 17.15 -13.06 -28.29
N HIS A 236 18.44 -12.76 -28.36
CA HIS A 236 19.03 -12.23 -29.59
C HIS A 236 18.79 -13.25 -30.70
N THR A 237 17.77 -13.02 -31.54
CA THR A 237 17.74 -13.63 -32.87
C THR A 237 18.95 -13.09 -33.62
N TYR A 238 20.08 -13.80 -33.53
CA TYR A 238 21.12 -13.74 -34.56
C TYR A 238 20.47 -14.25 -35.83
N SER A 239 19.88 -13.35 -36.62
CA SER A 239 19.61 -13.63 -38.02
C SER A 239 20.97 -13.83 -38.66
N TYR A 240 21.37 -15.10 -38.82
CA TYR A 240 22.41 -15.47 -39.76
C TYR A 240 21.97 -14.92 -41.11
N ILE A 241 22.62 -13.85 -41.55
CA ILE A 241 22.65 -13.49 -42.97
C ILE A 241 23.52 -14.57 -43.61
N THR A 242 22.89 -15.64 -44.07
CA THR A 242 23.51 -16.51 -45.06
C THR A 242 23.64 -15.73 -46.37
N PRO A 243 24.74 -15.95 -47.12
CA PRO A 243 25.27 -15.04 -48.14
C PRO A 243 24.37 -14.82 -49.36
#